data_AF-A0A2P6GKT7-F1
#
_entry.id   AF-A0A2P6GKT7-F1
#
_cell.length_a   1.000
_cell.length_b   1.000
_cell.length_c   1.000
_cell.angle_alpha   90.00
_cell.angle_beta   90.00
_cell.angle_gamma   90.00
#
_symmetry.space_group_name_H-M   'P 1'
#
loop_
_entity.id
_entity.type
_entity.pdbx_description
1 polymer ?
#
loop_
_entity_poly.entity_id
_entity_poly.type
_entity_poly.pdbx_seq_one_letter_code
_entity_poly.pdbx_strand_id
1 'polypeptide(L)'
;AIDHFTTTAIFICYESIFSNEIDKNITKSDLIIHLTNDAWFGAYNGPQQHLVQMRARAIEQGLPVMRSANTGISALIDPYGRIIKKIPLNVEGFLDANIPKKLDKTLYSKIGAVYWNFFLICLFALLYFLCLKRKIKRN
;
A
#
# COMPACT_ATOMS: atom_id res chain seq x y z
N ALA A 1 14.55 -18.57 -9.30
CA ALA A 1 14.25 -17.11 -9.26
C ALA A 1 13.29 -16.72 -8.13
N ILE A 2 12.39 -17.62 -7.69
CA ILE A 2 11.51 -17.40 -6.51
C ILE A 2 12.21 -17.84 -5.21
N ASP A 3 13.36 -18.50 -5.31
CA ASP A 3 14.05 -19.22 -4.22
C ASP A 3 14.54 -18.34 -3.04
N HIS A 4 14.39 -17.01 -3.14
CA HIS A 4 14.71 -16.05 -2.09
C HIS A 4 13.48 -15.41 -1.41
N PHE A 5 12.26 -15.65 -1.90
CA PHE A 5 11.02 -15.17 -1.28
C PHE A 5 10.44 -16.27 -0.40
N THR A 6 10.80 -16.25 0.86
CA THR A 6 10.45 -17.31 1.81
C THR A 6 9.10 -17.10 2.46
N THR A 7 8.65 -15.85 2.58
CA THR A 7 7.36 -15.50 3.19
C THR A 7 6.67 -14.40 2.39
N THR A 8 5.38 -14.57 2.11
CA THR A 8 4.56 -13.61 1.36
C THR A 8 3.39 -13.12 2.19
N ALA A 9 3.06 -11.84 2.10
CA ALA A 9 1.80 -11.31 2.60
C ALA A 9 0.76 -11.34 1.49
N ILE A 10 -0.42 -11.89 1.76
CA ILE A 10 -1.49 -12.02 0.78
C ILE A 10 -2.56 -10.98 1.09
N PHE A 11 -2.98 -10.26 0.05
CA PHE A 11 -4.12 -9.37 0.08
C PHE A 11 -5.13 -9.87 -0.95
N ILE A 12 -6.40 -9.91 -0.57
CA ILE A 12 -7.50 -10.27 -1.44
C ILE A 12 -8.41 -9.06 -1.61
N CYS A 13 -8.54 -8.61 -2.86
CA CYS A 13 -9.46 -7.57 -3.27
C CYS A 13 -9.35 -6.32 -2.36
N TYR A 14 -10.41 -5.99 -1.63
CA TYR A 14 -10.54 -4.79 -0.80
C TYR A 14 -9.61 -4.73 0.40
N GLU A 15 -8.98 -5.82 0.83
CA GLU A 15 -8.08 -5.81 2.00
C GLU A 15 -6.95 -4.78 1.87
N SER A 16 -6.55 -4.46 0.63
CA SER A 16 -5.49 -3.48 0.34
C SER A 16 -5.82 -2.05 0.80
N ILE A 17 -7.09 -1.71 1.05
CA ILE A 17 -7.49 -0.36 1.47
C ILE A 17 -7.38 -0.17 3.00
N PHE A 18 -7.38 -1.26 3.77
CA PHE A 18 -7.41 -1.20 5.22
C PHE A 18 -6.00 -1.23 5.80
N SER A 19 -5.43 -0.05 6.03
CA SER A 19 -4.06 0.06 6.50
C SER A 19 -3.77 -0.56 7.85
N ASN A 20 -4.79 -0.65 8.69
CA ASN A 20 -4.66 -1.09 10.08
C ASN A 20 -4.91 -2.60 10.25
N GLU A 21 -5.51 -3.25 9.25
CA GLU A 21 -5.93 -4.66 9.30
C GLU A 21 -4.92 -5.59 8.61
N ILE A 22 -3.72 -5.07 8.32
CA ILE A 22 -2.64 -5.83 7.73
C ILE A 22 -2.09 -6.83 8.75
N ASP A 23 -1.86 -8.07 8.34
CA ASP A 23 -1.28 -9.13 9.17
C ASP A 23 -0.03 -8.63 9.92
N LYS A 24 0.02 -8.84 11.23
CA LYS A 24 1.16 -8.50 12.11
C LYS A 24 2.46 -9.15 11.63
N ASN A 25 2.38 -10.27 10.91
CA ASN A 25 3.51 -10.96 10.33
C ASN A 25 4.02 -10.36 9.02
N ILE A 26 3.37 -9.33 8.46
CA ILE A 26 3.82 -8.68 7.21
C ILE A 26 5.27 -8.18 7.33
N THR A 27 5.71 -7.84 8.53
CA THR A 27 7.07 -7.40 8.79
C THR A 27 8.12 -8.49 8.55
N LYS A 28 7.73 -9.77 8.44
CA LYS A 28 8.59 -10.91 8.09
C LYS A 28 8.52 -11.24 6.60
N SER A 29 7.57 -10.67 5.86
CA SER A 29 7.38 -10.96 4.46
C SER A 29 8.50 -10.37 3.59
N ASP A 30 8.68 -10.99 2.43
CA ASP A 30 9.62 -10.59 1.40
C ASP A 30 8.92 -9.91 0.21
N LEU A 31 7.62 -10.19 0.05
CA LEU A 31 6.79 -9.78 -1.08
C LEU A 31 5.33 -9.69 -0.64
N ILE A 32 4.57 -8.79 -1.27
CA ILE A 32 3.12 -8.78 -1.21
C ILE A 32 2.53 -9.38 -2.49
N ILE A 33 1.56 -10.27 -2.34
CA ILE A 33 0.74 -10.79 -3.43
C ILE A 33 -0.66 -10.21 -3.27
N HIS A 34 -1.15 -9.50 -4.30
CA HIS A 34 -2.50 -8.95 -4.32
C HIS A 34 -3.33 -9.62 -5.41
N LEU A 35 -4.35 -10.36 -5.01
CA LEU A 35 -5.29 -11.02 -5.92
C LEU A 35 -6.61 -10.28 -5.90
N THR A 36 -7.12 -9.86 -7.07
CA THR A 36 -8.34 -9.06 -7.12
C THR A 36 -9.15 -9.26 -8.39
N ASN A 37 -10.43 -8.91 -8.32
CA ASN A 37 -11.31 -8.80 -9.47
C ASN A 37 -11.88 -7.39 -9.47
N ASP A 38 -11.43 -6.56 -10.41
CA ASP A 38 -11.87 -5.16 -10.49
C ASP A 38 -13.08 -4.97 -11.41
N ALA A 39 -13.67 -6.06 -11.96
CA ALA A 39 -14.83 -6.00 -12.86
C ALA A 39 -16.00 -5.21 -12.25
N TRP A 40 -16.17 -5.32 -10.92
CA TRP A 40 -17.23 -4.67 -10.15
C TRP A 40 -17.18 -3.13 -10.20
N PHE A 41 -16.03 -2.54 -10.51
CA PHE A 41 -15.86 -1.09 -10.56
C PHE A 41 -16.15 -0.48 -11.94
N GLY A 42 -16.35 -1.30 -12.97
CA GLY A 42 -16.46 -0.84 -14.35
C GLY A 42 -15.15 -0.30 -14.93
N ALA A 43 -15.24 0.46 -16.02
CA ALA A 43 -14.11 0.73 -16.91
C ALA A 43 -13.30 2.01 -16.61
N TYR A 44 -13.59 2.72 -15.51
CA TYR A 44 -13.06 4.07 -15.27
C TYR A 44 -12.19 4.17 -14.02
N ASN A 45 -12.63 4.91 -13.00
CA ASN A 45 -11.76 5.39 -11.94
C ASN A 45 -11.48 4.35 -10.85
N GLY A 46 -12.43 3.45 -10.56
CA GLY A 46 -12.31 2.50 -9.46
C GLY A 46 -11.07 1.61 -9.54
N PRO A 47 -10.77 0.93 -10.67
CA PRO A 47 -9.57 0.09 -10.78
C PRO A 47 -8.27 0.89 -10.62
N GLN A 48 -8.24 2.14 -11.09
CA GLN A 48 -7.09 3.04 -10.94
C GLN A 48 -6.87 3.43 -9.48
N GLN A 49 -7.95 3.80 -8.78
CA GLN A 49 -7.90 4.13 -7.35
C GLN A 49 -7.48 2.91 -6.52
N HIS A 50 -8.00 1.73 -6.86
CA HIS A 50 -7.64 0.49 -6.19
C HIS A 50 -6.16 0.12 -6.40
N LEU A 51 -5.62 0.35 -7.60
CA LEU A 51 -4.18 0.19 -7.86
C LEU A 51 -3.35 1.17 -7.02
N VAL A 52 -3.79 2.42 -6.88
CA VAL A 52 -3.10 3.43 -6.04
C VAL A 52 -3.04 2.98 -4.57
N GLN A 53 -4.10 2.37 -4.04
CA GLN A 53 -4.08 1.84 -2.68
C GLN A 53 -2.99 0.77 -2.50
N MET A 54 -2.86 -0.12 -3.49
CA MET A 54 -1.81 -1.14 -3.44
C MET A 54 -0.40 -0.56 -3.55
N ARG A 55 -0.22 0.52 -4.33
CA ARG A 55 1.05 1.26 -4.36
C ARG A 55 1.39 1.88 -3.01
N ALA A 56 0.39 2.39 -2.29
CA ALA A 56 0.59 2.92 -0.93
C ALA A 56 1.02 1.80 0.04
N ARG A 57 0.40 0.61 -0.02
CA ARG A 57 0.84 -0.55 0.79
C ARG A 57 2.31 -0.92 0.50
N ALA A 58 2.74 -0.88 -0.76
CA ALA A 58 4.13 -1.16 -1.13
C ALA A 58 5.10 -0.21 -0.41
N ILE A 59 4.81 1.09 -0.46
CA ILE A 59 5.61 2.16 0.18
C ILE A 59 5.63 2.00 1.69
N GLU A 60 4.46 1.80 2.29
CA GLU A 60 4.32 1.69 3.74
C GLU A 60 5.07 0.50 4.31
N GLN A 61 5.10 -0.62 3.59
CA GLN A 61 5.75 -1.84 4.07
C GLN A 61 7.20 -1.97 3.58
N GLY A 62 7.61 -1.18 2.59
CA GLY A 62 8.91 -1.34 1.95
C GLY A 62 9.02 -2.67 1.21
N LEU A 63 7.89 -3.20 0.73
CA LEU A 63 7.82 -4.50 0.06
C LEU A 63 7.43 -4.34 -1.41
N PRO A 64 8.00 -5.14 -2.31
CA PRO A 64 7.49 -5.24 -3.67
C PRO A 64 6.07 -5.83 -3.66
N VAL A 65 5.30 -5.59 -4.73
CA VAL A 65 3.96 -6.13 -4.89
C VAL A 65 3.80 -6.78 -6.26
N MET A 66 3.30 -8.01 -6.26
CA MET A 66 2.73 -8.65 -7.44
C MET A 66 1.21 -8.58 -7.35
N ARG A 67 0.60 -7.75 -8.21
CA ARG A 67 -0.84 -7.63 -8.33
C ARG A 67 -1.34 -8.38 -9.55
N SER A 68 -2.23 -9.34 -9.33
CA SER A 68 -3.00 -10.02 -10.35
C SER A 68 -4.47 -9.61 -10.25
N ALA A 69 -4.96 -8.95 -11.29
CA ALA A 69 -6.31 -8.41 -11.34
C ALA A 69 -7.09 -9.00 -12.52
N ASN A 70 -8.23 -9.63 -12.26
CA ASN A 70 -9.17 -10.02 -13.31
C ASN A 70 -9.88 -8.79 -13.87
N THR A 71 -9.84 -8.58 -15.19
CA THR A 71 -10.33 -7.38 -15.94
C THR A 71 -9.74 -6.03 -15.50
N GLY A 72 -9.10 -5.98 -14.33
CA GLY A 72 -8.42 -4.86 -13.72
C GLY A 72 -7.01 -4.62 -14.25
N ILE A 73 -6.26 -3.78 -13.55
CA ILE A 73 -4.86 -3.49 -13.87
C ILE A 73 -3.99 -4.47 -13.09
N SER A 74 -3.36 -5.41 -13.80
CA SER A 74 -2.32 -6.27 -13.24
C SER A 74 -0.97 -5.55 -13.29
N ALA A 75 -0.16 -5.64 -12.24
CA ALA A 75 1.07 -4.86 -12.16
C ALA A 75 2.13 -5.47 -11.23
N LEU A 76 3.39 -5.26 -11.59
CA LEU A 76 4.54 -5.39 -10.68
C LEU A 76 4.90 -4.01 -10.15
N ILE A 77 4.91 -3.87 -8.83
CA ILE A 77 5.15 -2.61 -8.13
C ILE A 77 6.38 -2.81 -7.25
N ASP A 78 7.30 -1.86 -7.26
CA ASP A 78 8.48 -1.91 -6.39
C ASP A 78 8.18 -1.35 -4.98
N PRO A 79 9.10 -1.51 -4.01
CA PRO A 79 8.92 -0.99 -2.66
C PRO A 79 8.75 0.54 -2.53
N TYR A 80 9.05 1.29 -3.58
CA TYR A 80 8.86 2.74 -3.63
C TYR A 80 7.51 3.12 -4.26
N GLY A 81 6.65 2.12 -4.54
CA GLY A 81 5.34 2.31 -5.15
C GLY A 81 5.40 2.65 -6.64
N ARG A 82 6.53 2.40 -7.31
CA ARG A 82 6.66 2.62 -8.77
C ARG A 82 6.18 1.39 -9.51
N ILE A 83 5.43 1.60 -10.60
CA ILE A 83 4.99 0.50 -11.47
C ILE A 83 6.15 0.14 -12.40
N ILE A 84 6.67 -1.08 -12.27
CA ILE A 84 7.77 -1.60 -13.10
C ILE A 84 7.23 -2.12 -14.43
N LYS A 85 6.17 -2.91 -14.38
CA LYS A 85 5.42 -3.41 -15.55
C LYS A 85 3.93 -3.52 -15.19
N LYS A 86 3.07 -3.38 -16.19
CA LYS A 86 1.62 -3.55 -16.02
C LYS A 86 0.95 -4.10 -17.28
N ILE A 87 -0.17 -4.76 -17.07
CA ILE A 87 -1.18 -5.04 -18.10
C ILE A 87 -2.28 -3.99 -17.92
N PRO A 88 -2.67 -3.25 -18.98
CA PRO A 88 -3.74 -2.27 -18.89
C PRO A 88 -5.09 -2.89 -18.53
N LEU A 89 -6.04 -2.03 -18.16
CA LEU A 89 -7.42 -2.41 -17.87
C LEU A 89 -8.07 -3.09 -19.07
N ASN A 90 -8.84 -4.17 -18.84
CA ASN A 90 -9.53 -4.95 -19.88
C ASN A 90 -8.62 -5.48 -20.99
N VAL A 91 -7.35 -5.76 -20.69
CA VAL A 91 -6.42 -6.40 -21.63
C VAL A 91 -6.04 -7.78 -21.10
N GLU A 92 -6.20 -8.79 -21.93
CA GLU A 92 -5.70 -10.14 -21.66
C GLU A 92 -4.19 -10.20 -21.85
N GLY A 93 -3.50 -10.92 -20.98
CA GLY A 93 -2.06 -11.13 -21.12
C GLY A 93 -1.42 -11.72 -19.86
N PHE A 94 -0.09 -11.78 -19.88
CA PHE A 94 0.72 -12.20 -18.74
C PHE A 94 1.89 -11.24 -18.53
N LEU A 95 2.41 -11.18 -17.31
CA LEU A 95 3.62 -10.44 -16.96
C LEU A 95 4.70 -11.39 -16.51
N ASP A 96 5.79 -11.44 -17.28
CA ASP A 96 7.04 -12.07 -16.85
C ASP A 96 8.08 -10.98 -16.53
N ALA A 97 8.57 -11.02 -15.30
CA ALA A 97 9.46 -10.00 -14.75
C ALA A 97 10.20 -10.49 -13.50
N ASN A 98 11.43 -10.00 -13.34
CA ASN A 98 12.18 -10.19 -12.10
C ASN A 98 11.57 -9.33 -10.98
N ILE A 99 11.35 -9.96 -9.83
CA ILE A 99 10.79 -9.28 -8.65
C ILE A 99 11.88 -8.37 -8.05
N PRO A 100 11.60 -7.06 -7.84
CA PRO A 100 12.56 -6.16 -7.25
C PRO A 100 12.82 -6.53 -5.78
N LYS A 101 14.02 -6.19 -5.28
CA LYS A 101 14.38 -6.44 -3.88
C LYS A 101 13.50 -5.61 -2.95
N LYS A 102 13.17 -6.16 -1.79
CA LYS A 102 12.54 -5.42 -0.68
C LYS A 102 13.51 -4.41 -0.05
N LEU A 103 12.95 -3.45 0.67
CA LEU A 103 13.71 -2.54 1.52
C LEU A 103 13.81 -3.08 2.93
N ASP A 104 14.66 -2.43 3.74
CA ASP A 104 14.55 -2.56 5.18
C ASP A 104 13.18 -2.08 5.67
N LYS A 105 12.74 -2.65 6.79
CA LYS A 105 11.44 -2.31 7.39
C LYS A 105 11.34 -0.80 7.61
N THR A 106 10.32 -0.19 7.01
CA THR A 106 10.07 1.25 7.14
C THR A 106 9.70 1.62 8.58
N LEU A 107 9.75 2.92 8.90
CA LEU A 107 9.25 3.40 10.20
C LEU A 107 7.76 3.09 10.37
N TYR A 108 6.98 3.15 9.29
CA TYR A 108 5.56 2.80 9.31
C TYR A 108 5.35 1.34 9.67
N SER A 109 6.05 0.42 8.99
CA SER A 109 5.95 -1.02 9.23
C SER A 109 6.41 -1.43 10.63
N LYS A 110 7.43 -0.76 11.20
CA LYS A 110 7.94 -1.02 12.55
C LYS A 110 6.99 -0.55 13.65
N ILE A 111 6.45 0.65 13.50
CA ILE A 111 5.65 1.31 14.54
C ILE A 111 4.19 0.86 14.45
N GLY A 112 3.66 0.65 13.25
CA GLY A 112 2.28 0.29 13.00
C GLY A 112 1.35 1.50 12.90
N ALA A 113 0.25 1.31 12.18
CA ALA A 113 -0.65 2.38 11.76
C ALA A 113 -1.37 3.09 12.93
N VAL A 114 -1.77 2.34 13.97
CA VAL A 114 -2.49 2.88 15.14
C VAL A 114 -1.67 3.94 15.86
N TYR A 115 -0.37 3.69 16.06
CA TYR A 115 0.52 4.62 16.74
C TYR A 115 0.83 5.85 15.88
N TRP A 116 0.91 5.70 14.56
CA TRP A 116 1.01 6.84 13.64
C TRP A 116 -0.23 7.73 13.67
N ASN A 117 -1.42 7.15 13.66
CA ASN A 117 -2.67 7.89 13.78
C ASN A 117 -2.75 8.65 15.11
N PHE A 118 -2.36 8.00 16.22
CA PHE A 118 -2.30 8.64 17.52
C PHE A 118 -1.33 9.83 17.54
N PHE A 119 -0.12 9.66 16.99
CA PHE A 119 0.87 10.74 16.88
C PHE A 119 0.32 11.95 16.11
N LEU A 120 -0.35 11.72 14.98
CA LEU A 120 -0.95 12.79 14.17
C LEU A 120 -2.05 13.53 14.93
N ILE A 121 -2.92 12.81 15.65
CA ILE A 121 -3.99 13.42 16.48
C ILE A 121 -3.37 14.32 17.55
N CYS A 122 -2.35 13.85 18.26
CA CYS A 122 -1.65 14.66 19.27
C CYS A 122 -1.00 15.91 18.66
N LEU A 123 -0.38 15.78 17.48
CA LEU A 123 0.23 16.90 16.79
C LEU A 123 -0.81 17.95 16.38
N PHE A 124 -1.95 17.53 15.81
CA PHE A 124 -3.02 18.45 15.44
C PHE A 124 -3.64 19.14 16.67
N ALA A 125 -3.86 18.41 17.77
CA ALA A 125 -4.35 19.00 19.01
C ALA A 125 -3.39 20.06 19.57
N LEU A 126 -2.08 19.79 19.54
CA LEU A 126 -1.06 20.75 19.98
C LEU A 126 -1.06 22.01 19.09
N LEU A 127 -1.07 21.84 17.76
CA LEU A 127 -1.10 22.96 16.81
C LEU A 127 -2.36 23.82 17.00
N TYR A 128 -3.51 23.17 17.18
CA TYR A 128 -4.78 23.86 17.47
C TYR A 128 -4.69 24.67 18.77
N PHE A 129 -4.16 24.09 19.84
CA PHE A 129 -3.97 24.78 21.12
C PHE A 129 -3.03 25.99 21.01
N LEU A 130 -1.93 25.87 20.26
CA LEU A 130 -1.01 26.99 20.01
C LEU A 130 -1.68 28.12 19.22
N CYS A 131 -2.51 27.79 18.23
CA CYS A 131 -3.31 28.77 17.50
C CYS A 131 -4.32 29.50 18.40
N LEU A 132 -4.99 28.79 19.30
CA LEU A 132 -5.89 29.40 20.28
C LEU A 132 -5.16 30.37 21.21
N LYS A 133 -4.00 29.96 21.75
CA LYS A 133 -3.16 30.84 22.59
C LYS A 133 -2.72 32.12 21.85
N ARG A 134 -2.35 32.00 20.57
CA ARG A 134 -2.00 33.16 19.73
C ARG A 134 -3.18 34.10 19.53
N LYS A 135 -4.40 33.57 19.34
CA LYS A 135 -5.62 34.39 19.17
C LYS A 135 -5.97 35.14 20.46
N ILE A 136 -5.88 34.48 21.62
CA ILE A 136 -6.16 35.10 22.93
C ILE A 136 -5.17 36.22 23.23
N LYS A 137 -3.87 36.05 22.92
CA LYS A 137 -2.86 37.10 23.15
C LYS A 137 -2.99 38.31 22.21
N ARG A 138 -3.73 38.18 21.10
CA ARG A 138 -3.90 39.23 20.09
C ARG A 138 -5.16 40.08 20.29
N ASN A 139 -6.09 39.60 21.12
CA ASN A 139 -7.25 40.36 21.60
C ASN A 139 -6.93 40.97 22.97
#